data_AF-A0A2H5DQU1-F1
#
_entry.id   AF-A0A2H5DQU1-F1
#
_cell.length_a   1.000
_cell.length_b   1.000
_cell.length_c   1.000
_cell.angle_alpha   90.00
_cell.angle_beta   90.00
_cell.angle_gamma   90.00
#
_symmetry.space_group_name_H-M   'P 1'
#
loop_
_entity.id
_entity.type
_entity.pdbx_description
1 polymer ?
#
loop_
_entity_poly.entity_id
_entity_poly.type
_entity_poly.pdbx_seq_one_letter_code
_entity_poly.pdbx_strand_id
1 'polypeptide(L)'
;MNHTIKRLALTLAAALAAQAASAAPFQPIHHDAFAQSCQALWGKAATRSRWVKDDGQGGLAYAPLNGNGDHIMDFSSAGYMGGGVALPAAPVKATVKPSGNAASDLANIQATIAKVAALPAANGVRGAVLLAPGTFLLEAPITLASDGVVLRGSGSGAGGTVLKAQGAGHVMLSLGGASASLTPVGAAAAIADGYLPSGASVIHVADASGFKPGDAVMVRRRASAEWIHLMDMDQLVRDGKPQTWINAGNNNEYWLRVVAAVDGKALTLDAPLSDSFDSGYLGTNGGSVQKYSASGIAGRIGAEHLALEGQPRGGGTDYSVATLDNLADGWLNDIQAHNFTGGVVVGKQGRRLTLEKVALNHDHNNVDCSGAKEFEFSIAGSQVLVDRSASNGSKKSFYYATQAQAGGPNVLLNFSGRAEACGNIEPHQRWATGLLVDNADVGGAIALGNRGADGSGHGWSIG
;
A
#
# COMPACT_ATOMS: atom_id res chain seq x y z
N MET A 1 -54.97 -32.99 -9.59
CA MET A 1 -54.81 -31.61 -9.07
C MET A 1 -53.32 -31.34 -8.91
N ASN A 2 -52.64 -30.93 -9.97
CA ASN A 2 -51.17 -30.89 -9.98
C ASN A 2 -50.56 -29.84 -10.92
N HIS A 3 -51.18 -28.66 -11.07
CA HIS A 3 -50.66 -27.60 -11.94
C HIS A 3 -51.01 -26.17 -11.47
N THR A 4 -50.54 -25.74 -10.29
CA THR A 4 -50.64 -24.30 -9.96
C THR A 4 -49.60 -23.70 -9.00
N ILE A 5 -48.63 -24.46 -8.47
CA ILE A 5 -47.66 -23.92 -7.49
C ILE A 5 -46.30 -23.52 -8.13
N LYS A 6 -46.03 -23.91 -9.39
CA LYS A 6 -44.74 -23.60 -10.06
C LYS A 6 -44.65 -22.22 -10.74
N ARG A 7 -45.70 -21.39 -10.73
CA ARG A 7 -45.67 -20.05 -11.38
C ARG A 7 -45.53 -18.86 -10.43
N LEU A 8 -45.65 -19.06 -9.11
CA LEU A 8 -45.46 -17.98 -8.13
C LEU A 8 -44.01 -17.84 -7.63
N ALA A 9 -43.21 -18.90 -7.74
CA ALA A 9 -41.79 -18.88 -7.34
C ALA A 9 -40.85 -18.27 -8.40
N LEU A 10 -41.28 -18.19 -9.66
CA LEU A 10 -40.45 -17.66 -10.76
C LEU A 10 -40.59 -16.13 -10.94
N THR A 11 -41.68 -15.54 -10.48
CA THR A 11 -41.93 -14.10 -10.59
C THR A 11 -41.38 -13.29 -9.42
N LEU A 12 -41.22 -13.89 -8.22
CA LEU A 12 -40.55 -13.22 -7.10
C LEU A 12 -39.01 -13.23 -7.22
N ALA A 13 -38.43 -14.26 -7.84
CA ALA A 13 -36.99 -14.33 -8.09
C ALA A 13 -36.51 -13.31 -9.14
N ALA A 14 -37.35 -12.96 -10.12
CA ALA A 14 -37.03 -11.94 -11.13
C ALA A 14 -37.11 -10.50 -10.57
N ALA A 15 -37.96 -10.25 -9.58
CA ALA A 15 -38.09 -8.94 -8.95
C ALA A 15 -36.94 -8.62 -7.96
N LEU A 16 -36.40 -9.63 -7.26
CA LEU A 16 -35.21 -9.46 -6.40
C LEU A 16 -33.88 -9.44 -7.17
N ALA A 17 -33.81 -10.03 -8.37
CA ALA A 17 -32.62 -9.98 -9.22
C ALA A 17 -32.46 -8.62 -9.94
N ALA A 18 -33.53 -7.86 -10.11
CA ALA A 18 -33.51 -6.54 -10.77
C ALA A 18 -33.14 -5.37 -9.82
N GLN A 19 -33.05 -5.60 -8.51
CA GLN A 19 -32.65 -4.58 -7.52
C GLN A 19 -31.20 -4.71 -7.02
N ALA A 20 -30.46 -5.71 -7.50
CA ALA A 20 -29.03 -5.87 -7.21
C ALA A 20 -28.11 -5.21 -8.27
N ALA A 21 -28.67 -4.53 -9.27
CA ALA A 21 -27.93 -3.89 -10.35
C ALA A 21 -28.28 -2.40 -10.45
N SER A 22 -27.98 -1.66 -9.39
CA SER A 22 -27.92 -0.19 -9.39
C SER A 22 -27.18 0.26 -8.13
N ALA A 23 -25.97 -0.26 -7.91
CA ALA A 23 -25.01 0.53 -7.16
C ALA A 23 -24.69 1.71 -8.07
N ALA A 24 -25.24 2.89 -7.75
CA ALA A 24 -24.80 4.12 -8.39
C ALA A 24 -23.26 4.13 -8.34
N PRO A 25 -22.56 4.54 -9.41
CA PRO A 25 -21.11 4.76 -9.31
C PRO A 25 -20.88 5.60 -8.07
N PHE A 26 -19.94 5.20 -7.20
CA PHE A 26 -19.53 6.00 -6.06
C PHE A 26 -19.13 7.38 -6.62
N GLN A 27 -20.06 8.33 -6.58
CA GLN A 27 -19.76 9.71 -6.84
C GLN A 27 -18.91 10.14 -5.64
N PRO A 28 -17.75 10.79 -5.86
CA PRO A 28 -16.99 11.35 -4.76
C PRO A 28 -17.94 12.18 -3.91
N ILE A 29 -17.91 12.00 -2.60
CA ILE A 29 -18.64 12.87 -1.69
C ILE A 29 -17.94 14.23 -1.79
N HIS A 30 -18.44 15.10 -2.67
CA HIS A 30 -18.04 16.49 -2.75
C HIS A 30 -18.57 17.19 -1.49
N HIS A 31 -17.75 17.23 -0.44
CA HIS A 31 -17.99 18.13 0.67
C HIS A 31 -17.62 19.56 0.21
N ASP A 32 -18.59 20.31 -0.32
CA ASP A 32 -18.41 21.71 -0.72
C ASP A 32 -17.82 22.58 0.41
N ALA A 33 -18.14 22.24 1.67
CA ALA A 33 -17.58 22.89 2.85
C ALA A 33 -16.08 22.57 3.06
N PHE A 34 -15.61 21.38 2.66
CA PHE A 34 -14.19 21.01 2.71
C PHE A 34 -13.40 21.73 1.61
N ALA A 35 -13.95 21.80 0.39
CA ALA A 35 -13.36 22.53 -0.72
C ALA A 35 -13.14 24.02 -0.41
N GLN A 36 -14.11 24.68 0.23
CA GLN A 36 -13.97 26.08 0.67
C GLN A 36 -12.91 26.27 1.77
N SER A 37 -12.74 25.29 2.66
CA SER A 37 -11.71 25.32 3.71
C SER A 37 -10.29 25.09 3.18
N CYS A 38 -10.13 24.23 2.16
CA CYS A 38 -8.86 24.04 1.43
C CYS A 38 -8.47 25.31 0.65
N GLN A 39 -9.45 26.00 0.03
CA GLN A 39 -9.21 27.28 -0.65
C GLN A 39 -8.74 28.39 0.29
N ALA A 40 -9.15 28.37 1.56
CA ALA A 40 -8.69 29.33 2.57
C ALA A 40 -7.26 29.04 3.08
N LEU A 41 -6.81 27.77 3.01
CA LEU A 41 -5.46 27.33 3.40
C LEU A 41 -4.41 27.53 2.28
N TRP A 42 -4.83 27.63 1.01
CA TRP A 42 -3.96 28.06 -0.08
C TRP A 42 -3.68 29.56 0.02
N GLY A 43 -2.69 29.89 0.85
CA GLY A 43 -2.26 31.22 1.21
C GLY A 43 -2.25 32.24 0.06
N LYS A 44 -2.55 33.49 0.40
CA LYS A 44 -2.46 34.64 -0.51
C LYS A 44 -1.00 34.88 -0.90
N ALA A 45 -0.61 34.23 -2.00
CA ALA A 45 0.60 34.39 -2.82
C ALA A 45 1.94 33.84 -2.28
N ALA A 46 2.30 32.64 -2.77
CA ALA A 46 3.64 32.27 -3.27
C ALA A 46 3.45 31.10 -4.27
N THR A 47 3.87 31.29 -5.53
CA THR A 47 3.91 30.29 -6.64
C THR A 47 2.90 29.14 -6.57
N ARG A 48 1.76 29.29 -7.26
CA ARG A 48 0.85 28.17 -7.54
C ARG A 48 1.54 27.19 -8.50
N SER A 49 1.37 25.89 -8.26
CA SER A 49 1.88 24.87 -9.18
C SER A 49 1.27 25.09 -10.57
N ARG A 50 2.11 25.03 -11.60
CA ARG A 50 1.67 25.07 -13.00
C ARG A 50 1.12 23.72 -13.48
N TRP A 51 1.37 22.66 -12.72
CA TRP A 51 1.10 21.27 -13.10
C TRP A 51 -0.11 20.67 -12.39
N VAL A 52 -0.41 21.13 -11.17
CA VAL A 52 -1.61 20.73 -10.42
C VAL A 52 -2.24 21.98 -9.84
N LYS A 53 -3.52 22.19 -10.11
CA LYS A 53 -4.27 23.38 -9.68
C LYS A 53 -5.69 23.00 -9.29
N ASP A 54 -6.32 23.81 -8.45
CA ASP A 54 -7.77 23.75 -8.23
C ASP A 54 -8.50 23.87 -9.59
N ASP A 55 -9.49 23.01 -9.81
CA ASP A 55 -10.29 22.95 -11.04
C ASP A 55 -11.51 23.90 -11.07
N GLY A 56 -11.75 24.60 -9.97
CA GLY A 56 -12.89 25.48 -9.71
C GLY A 56 -14.13 24.75 -9.16
N GLN A 57 -14.07 23.43 -8.99
CA GLN A 57 -15.16 22.54 -8.61
C GLN A 57 -14.83 21.71 -7.36
N GLY A 58 -13.80 22.10 -6.62
CA GLY A 58 -13.33 21.39 -5.42
C GLY A 58 -12.49 20.15 -5.72
N GLY A 59 -12.06 19.97 -6.97
CA GLY A 59 -11.10 18.95 -7.40
C GLY A 59 -9.76 19.56 -7.84
N LEU A 60 -8.92 18.71 -8.44
CA LEU A 60 -7.64 19.10 -9.00
C LEU A 60 -7.63 18.87 -10.51
N ALA A 61 -7.16 19.88 -11.25
CA ALA A 61 -6.83 19.79 -12.65
C ALA A 61 -5.33 19.56 -12.83
N TYR A 62 -4.99 18.57 -13.65
CA TYR A 62 -3.62 18.14 -13.92
C TYR A 62 -3.22 18.61 -15.32
N ALA A 63 -2.19 19.45 -15.41
CA ALA A 63 -1.66 19.94 -16.68
C ALA A 63 -0.57 19.01 -17.21
N PRO A 64 -0.48 18.83 -18.54
CA PRO A 64 0.62 18.08 -19.15
C PRO A 64 1.99 18.65 -18.77
N LEU A 65 2.92 17.76 -18.43
CA LEU A 65 4.33 18.04 -18.18
C LEU A 65 5.11 18.21 -19.50
N ASN A 66 4.65 17.56 -20.56
CA ASN A 66 5.28 17.56 -21.88
C ASN A 66 4.23 17.41 -23.01
N GLY A 67 4.71 17.40 -24.26
CA GLY A 67 3.87 17.25 -25.45
C GLY A 67 3.24 15.87 -25.64
N ASN A 68 3.69 14.86 -24.89
CA ASN A 68 3.18 13.49 -24.98
C ASN A 68 2.01 13.23 -24.02
N GLY A 69 1.65 14.19 -23.16
CA GLY A 69 0.49 14.10 -22.28
C GLY A 69 0.79 13.55 -20.88
N ASP A 70 2.07 13.31 -20.53
CA ASP A 70 2.42 12.93 -19.16
C ASP A 70 1.94 14.00 -18.20
N HIS A 71 1.39 13.60 -17.06
CA HIS A 71 0.95 14.52 -16.02
C HIS A 71 1.17 13.91 -14.65
N ILE A 72 1.19 14.76 -13.62
CA ILE A 72 1.16 14.27 -12.23
C ILE A 72 -0.12 13.46 -12.08
N MET A 73 0.00 12.20 -11.66
CA MET A 73 -1.15 11.33 -11.47
C MET A 73 -2.03 11.77 -10.30
N ASP A 74 -3.29 11.38 -10.31
CA ASP A 74 -4.13 11.48 -9.11
C ASP A 74 -3.73 10.42 -8.08
N PHE A 75 -3.27 10.89 -6.92
CA PHE A 75 -2.86 10.07 -5.77
C PHE A 75 -4.00 9.80 -4.78
N SER A 76 -5.22 10.31 -5.03
CA SER A 76 -6.39 10.14 -4.16
C SER A 76 -6.77 8.68 -3.93
N SER A 77 -6.31 7.77 -4.80
CA SER A 77 -6.54 6.33 -4.71
C SER A 77 -5.67 5.57 -3.69
N ALA A 78 -4.77 6.27 -2.98
CA ALA A 78 -3.94 5.70 -1.92
C ALA A 78 -4.70 5.66 -0.57
N GLY A 79 -4.60 4.52 0.13
CA GLY A 79 -5.24 4.32 1.42
C GLY A 79 -6.33 3.24 1.40
N TYR A 80 -6.92 3.01 2.58
CA TYR A 80 -8.00 2.07 2.82
C TYR A 80 -9.12 2.18 1.77
N MET A 81 -9.53 1.03 1.20
CA MET A 81 -10.58 0.94 0.18
C MET A 81 -10.31 1.74 -1.11
N GLY A 82 -9.06 2.15 -1.34
CA GLY A 82 -8.67 2.96 -2.49
C GLY A 82 -8.75 4.45 -2.21
N GLY A 83 -8.50 4.86 -0.97
CA GLY A 83 -8.44 6.26 -0.55
C GLY A 83 -9.82 6.92 -0.40
N GLY A 84 -9.86 8.07 0.27
CA GLY A 84 -11.09 8.84 0.51
C GLY A 84 -12.13 8.18 1.45
N VAL A 85 -11.85 6.98 1.97
CA VAL A 85 -12.75 6.23 2.86
C VAL A 85 -12.21 6.23 4.29
N ALA A 86 -13.06 6.60 5.25
CA ALA A 86 -12.72 6.55 6.67
C ALA A 86 -12.50 5.11 7.16
N LEU A 87 -11.55 4.94 8.09
CA LEU A 87 -11.34 3.65 8.75
C LEU A 87 -12.60 3.22 9.51
N PRO A 88 -13.00 1.94 9.46
CA PRO A 88 -14.24 1.49 10.07
C PRO A 88 -14.16 1.49 11.59
N ALA A 89 -15.17 2.05 12.25
CA ALA A 89 -15.33 1.93 13.69
C ALA A 89 -15.83 0.53 14.09
N ALA A 90 -14.93 -0.47 14.08
CA ALA A 90 -15.29 -1.84 14.38
C ALA A 90 -15.84 -1.98 15.82
N PRO A 91 -17.02 -2.60 16.02
CA PRO A 91 -17.57 -2.81 17.36
C PRO A 91 -16.72 -3.84 18.11
N VAL A 92 -16.46 -3.59 19.40
CA VAL A 92 -15.78 -4.56 20.26
C VAL A 92 -16.66 -5.78 20.44
N LYS A 93 -16.11 -6.97 20.15
CA LYS A 93 -16.82 -8.26 20.27
C LYS A 93 -16.28 -9.13 21.40
N ALA A 94 -15.03 -8.92 21.79
CA ALA A 94 -14.39 -9.63 22.87
C ALA A 94 -13.28 -8.77 23.46
N THR A 95 -12.94 -9.04 24.73
CA THR A 95 -11.85 -8.38 25.43
C THR A 95 -10.89 -9.42 26.01
N VAL A 96 -9.59 -9.20 25.84
CA VAL A 96 -8.52 -10.03 26.41
C VAL A 96 -7.79 -9.21 27.47
N LYS A 97 -7.49 -9.82 28.61
CA LYS A 97 -6.67 -9.21 29.67
C LYS A 97 -5.26 -9.81 29.64
N PRO A 98 -4.23 -9.04 29.99
CA PRO A 98 -2.89 -9.59 30.12
C PRO A 98 -2.87 -10.62 31.25
N SER A 99 -2.17 -11.72 31.01
CA SER A 99 -1.97 -12.83 31.94
C SER A 99 -0.64 -12.74 32.68
N GLY A 100 0.30 -11.93 32.16
CA GLY A 100 1.67 -11.84 32.66
C GLY A 100 2.55 -13.03 32.24
N ASN A 101 2.09 -13.84 31.29
CA ASN A 101 2.80 -15.01 30.78
C ASN A 101 2.73 -15.05 29.24
N ALA A 102 3.88 -15.09 28.56
CA ALA A 102 3.93 -14.94 27.10
C ALA A 102 3.12 -15.99 26.33
N ALA A 103 3.29 -17.27 26.68
CA ALA A 103 2.55 -18.36 26.05
C ALA A 103 1.03 -18.18 26.23
N SER A 104 0.59 -17.77 27.42
CA SER A 104 -0.82 -17.55 27.72
C SER A 104 -1.37 -16.29 27.03
N ASP A 105 -0.62 -15.20 26.99
CA ASP A 105 -1.02 -13.95 26.34
C ASP A 105 -1.26 -14.16 24.85
N LEU A 106 -0.28 -14.73 24.14
CA LEU A 106 -0.41 -14.99 22.72
C LEU A 106 -1.56 -15.97 22.42
N ALA A 107 -1.65 -17.07 23.17
CA ALA A 107 -2.72 -18.06 22.99
C ALA A 107 -4.11 -17.45 23.22
N ASN A 108 -4.28 -16.63 24.26
CA ASN A 108 -5.55 -15.98 24.57
C ASN A 108 -5.94 -14.96 23.48
N ILE A 109 -4.98 -14.18 22.98
CA ILE A 109 -5.20 -13.25 21.88
C ILE A 109 -5.63 -14.00 20.62
N GLN A 110 -4.87 -15.01 20.20
CA GLN A 110 -5.13 -15.78 18.98
C GLN A 110 -6.46 -16.54 19.05
N ALA A 111 -6.77 -17.16 20.19
CA ALA A 111 -8.07 -17.81 20.39
C ALA A 111 -9.24 -16.82 20.32
N THR A 112 -9.04 -15.58 20.78
CA THR A 112 -10.08 -14.54 20.73
C THR A 112 -10.23 -13.96 19.32
N ILE A 113 -9.13 -13.78 18.58
CA ILE A 113 -9.15 -13.46 17.15
C ILE A 113 -9.94 -14.51 16.38
N ALA A 114 -9.69 -15.80 16.62
CA ALA A 114 -10.42 -16.89 15.97
C ALA A 114 -11.93 -16.86 16.26
N LYS A 115 -12.32 -16.53 17.49
CA LYS A 115 -13.74 -16.36 17.86
C LYS A 115 -14.39 -15.20 17.10
N VAL A 116 -13.71 -14.04 17.01
CA VAL A 116 -14.23 -12.88 16.28
C VAL A 116 -14.26 -13.15 14.77
N ALA A 117 -13.27 -13.86 14.23
CA ALA A 117 -13.23 -14.29 12.84
C ALA A 117 -14.42 -15.18 12.44
N ALA A 118 -15.00 -15.93 13.38
CA ALA A 118 -16.17 -16.76 13.14
C ALA A 118 -17.51 -15.99 13.15
N LEU A 119 -17.53 -14.72 13.62
CA LEU A 119 -18.75 -13.91 13.66
C LEU A 119 -19.16 -13.43 12.27
N PRO A 120 -20.47 -13.25 11.99
CA PRO A 120 -20.92 -12.67 10.73
C PRO A 120 -20.35 -11.25 10.54
N ALA A 121 -19.99 -10.92 9.31
CA ALA A 121 -19.51 -9.60 8.95
C ALA A 121 -20.69 -8.65 8.68
N ALA A 122 -20.62 -7.43 9.23
CA ALA A 122 -21.47 -6.30 8.85
C ALA A 122 -20.61 -5.34 8.02
N ASN A 123 -21.01 -5.05 6.78
CA ASN A 123 -20.23 -4.24 5.84
C ASN A 123 -18.77 -4.70 5.72
N GLY A 124 -18.54 -6.01 5.69
CA GLY A 124 -17.22 -6.63 5.59
C GLY A 124 -16.37 -6.58 6.87
N VAL A 125 -16.90 -6.08 8.00
CA VAL A 125 -16.21 -6.06 9.30
C VAL A 125 -16.94 -6.98 10.28
N ARG A 126 -16.19 -7.87 10.95
CA ARG A 126 -16.71 -8.83 11.95
C ARG A 126 -16.67 -8.23 13.36
N GLY A 127 -15.64 -7.46 13.65
CA GLY A 127 -15.50 -6.71 14.90
C GLY A 127 -14.08 -6.62 15.40
N ALA A 128 -13.93 -5.97 16.54
CA ALA A 128 -12.66 -5.77 17.21
C ALA A 128 -12.46 -6.73 18.38
N VAL A 129 -11.25 -7.28 18.49
CA VAL A 129 -10.70 -7.85 19.72
C VAL A 129 -10.03 -6.71 20.49
N LEU A 130 -10.61 -6.36 21.64
CA LEU A 130 -10.05 -5.34 22.51
C LEU A 130 -9.02 -5.97 23.45
N LEU A 131 -7.79 -5.46 23.46
CA LEU A 131 -6.81 -5.74 24.49
C LEU A 131 -7.01 -4.72 25.62
N ALA A 132 -7.22 -5.21 26.84
CA ALA A 132 -7.35 -4.38 28.02
C ALA A 132 -6.03 -3.62 28.32
N PRO A 133 -6.06 -2.59 29.17
CA PRO A 133 -4.85 -1.94 29.65
C PRO A 133 -3.86 -2.92 30.28
N GLY A 134 -2.56 -2.65 30.10
CA GLY A 134 -1.47 -3.43 30.64
C GLY A 134 -0.55 -4.02 29.58
N THR A 135 0.39 -4.85 30.02
CA THR A 135 1.46 -5.40 29.19
C THR A 135 1.17 -6.86 28.84
N PHE A 136 1.10 -7.14 27.54
CA PHE A 136 1.08 -8.49 26.98
C PHE A 136 2.48 -8.87 26.53
N LEU A 137 2.92 -10.07 26.90
CA LEU A 137 4.22 -10.59 26.50
C LEU A 137 4.05 -11.42 25.22
N LEU A 138 4.84 -11.17 24.18
CA LEU A 138 4.75 -11.87 22.90
C LEU A 138 6.06 -12.59 22.60
N GLU A 139 5.98 -13.91 22.42
CA GLU A 139 7.11 -14.76 22.00
C GLU A 139 7.06 -15.13 20.51
N ALA A 140 5.98 -14.72 19.82
CA ALA A 140 5.74 -14.93 18.41
C ALA A 140 4.69 -13.91 17.89
N PRO A 141 4.51 -13.78 16.56
CA PRO A 141 3.60 -12.79 15.98
C PRO A 141 2.14 -12.96 16.40
N ILE A 142 1.43 -11.84 16.59
CA ILE A 142 -0.02 -11.83 16.50
C ILE A 142 -0.40 -11.84 15.02
N THR A 143 -1.13 -12.88 14.61
CA THR A 143 -1.52 -13.11 13.22
C THR A 143 -2.97 -12.70 13.00
N LEU A 144 -3.18 -11.77 12.08
CA LEU A 144 -4.48 -11.30 11.64
C LEU A 144 -4.66 -11.69 10.17
N ALA A 145 -5.20 -12.88 9.95
CA ALA A 145 -5.32 -13.48 8.61
C ALA A 145 -6.78 -13.68 8.14
N SER A 146 -7.76 -13.20 8.91
CA SER A 146 -9.19 -13.37 8.62
C SER A 146 -9.83 -12.03 8.30
N ASP A 147 -10.67 -12.02 7.27
CA ASP A 147 -11.33 -10.80 6.81
C ASP A 147 -12.16 -10.13 7.91
N GLY A 148 -12.08 -8.81 7.96
CA GLY A 148 -12.95 -7.98 8.82
C GLY A 148 -12.60 -8.01 10.31
N VAL A 149 -11.43 -8.53 10.71
CA VAL A 149 -11.01 -8.59 12.11
C VAL A 149 -10.07 -7.43 12.44
N VAL A 150 -10.35 -6.76 13.56
CA VAL A 150 -9.54 -5.66 14.07
C VAL A 150 -8.93 -6.04 15.41
N LEU A 151 -7.63 -5.83 15.59
CA LEU A 151 -6.99 -5.85 16.90
C LEU A 151 -6.94 -4.41 17.44
N ARG A 152 -7.56 -4.17 18.59
CA ARG A 152 -7.63 -2.83 19.20
C ARG A 152 -6.99 -2.87 20.58
N GLY A 153 -6.03 -2.00 20.86
CA GLY A 153 -5.58 -1.73 22.22
C GLY A 153 -6.43 -0.69 22.93
N SER A 154 -6.18 -0.51 24.23
CA SER A 154 -6.84 0.50 25.05
C SER A 154 -6.17 1.88 24.99
N GLY A 155 -5.31 2.11 23.99
CA GLY A 155 -4.51 3.33 23.80
C GLY A 155 -3.03 3.01 23.63
N SER A 156 -2.32 3.84 22.86
CA SER A 156 -0.86 3.74 22.64
C SER A 156 -0.02 4.52 23.66
N GLY A 157 -0.67 5.34 24.50
CA GLY A 157 -0.03 6.16 25.53
C GLY A 157 0.02 5.52 26.92
N ALA A 158 0.36 6.33 27.92
CA ALA A 158 0.41 5.90 29.32
C ALA A 158 -0.94 5.33 29.80
N GLY A 159 -0.90 4.18 30.48
CA GLY A 159 -2.11 3.47 30.93
C GLY A 159 -2.85 2.73 29.82
N GLY A 160 -2.30 2.67 28.60
CA GLY A 160 -2.84 1.93 27.47
C GLY A 160 -2.43 0.46 27.43
N THR A 161 -2.41 -0.11 26.22
CA THR A 161 -1.99 -1.49 25.96
C THR A 161 -0.58 -1.52 25.41
N VAL A 162 0.30 -2.31 26.04
CA VAL A 162 1.67 -2.55 25.58
C VAL A 162 1.82 -3.99 25.10
N LEU A 163 2.33 -4.18 23.89
CA LEU A 163 2.80 -5.47 23.37
C LEU A 163 4.33 -5.53 23.49
N LYS A 164 4.85 -6.36 24.39
CA LYS A 164 6.28 -6.43 24.69
C LYS A 164 6.90 -7.69 24.10
N ALA A 165 7.94 -7.51 23.29
CA ALA A 165 8.67 -8.58 22.61
C ALA A 165 9.51 -9.42 23.60
N GLN A 166 9.44 -10.75 23.44
CA GLN A 166 10.22 -11.73 24.20
C GLN A 166 10.66 -12.90 23.29
N GLY A 167 11.62 -13.70 23.77
CA GLY A 167 12.04 -14.93 23.11
C GLY A 167 12.92 -14.71 21.88
N ALA A 168 12.69 -15.51 20.83
CA ALA A 168 13.41 -15.42 19.57
C ALA A 168 12.89 -14.25 18.73
N GLY A 169 13.73 -13.74 17.83
CA GLY A 169 13.39 -12.60 16.97
C GLY A 169 12.18 -12.88 16.08
N HIS A 170 11.23 -11.95 16.05
CA HIS A 170 9.99 -12.07 15.29
C HIS A 170 9.38 -10.70 14.97
N VAL A 171 8.38 -10.70 14.08
CA VAL A 171 7.51 -9.54 13.83
C VAL A 171 6.37 -9.52 14.85
N MET A 172 6.03 -8.36 15.41
CA MET A 172 4.95 -8.28 16.42
C MET A 172 3.58 -8.49 15.82
N LEU A 173 3.30 -7.81 14.70
CA LEU A 173 2.00 -7.83 14.02
C LEU A 173 2.15 -8.37 12.60
N SER A 174 1.46 -9.46 12.28
CA SER A 174 1.41 -10.04 10.93
C SER A 174 -0.01 -9.96 10.39
N LEU A 175 -0.27 -9.02 9.47
CA LEU A 175 -1.59 -8.80 8.88
C LEU A 175 -1.57 -9.29 7.42
N GLY A 176 -2.49 -10.18 7.09
CA GLY A 176 -2.55 -10.73 5.74
C GLY A 176 -2.90 -12.20 5.62
N GLY A 177 -3.25 -12.61 4.40
CA GLY A 177 -3.45 -14.02 4.08
C GLY A 177 -2.14 -14.82 4.04
N ALA A 178 -2.23 -16.13 4.28
CA ALA A 178 -1.04 -16.98 4.40
C ALA A 178 -0.30 -17.26 3.08
N SER A 179 -0.99 -17.22 1.94
CA SER A 179 -0.41 -17.59 0.64
C SER A 179 -1.20 -16.95 -0.50
N ALA A 180 -0.88 -15.71 -0.86
CA ALA A 180 -1.54 -15.07 -2.00
C ALA A 180 -1.16 -15.71 -3.33
N SER A 181 -2.12 -15.78 -4.24
CA SER A 181 -1.91 -16.10 -5.65
C SER A 181 -2.70 -15.14 -6.51
N LEU A 182 -2.03 -14.59 -7.53
CA LEU A 182 -2.65 -13.84 -8.61
C LEU A 182 -2.58 -14.68 -9.88
N THR A 183 -3.66 -15.40 -10.16
CA THR A 183 -3.73 -16.30 -11.33
C THR A 183 -4.28 -15.54 -12.52
N PRO A 184 -3.52 -15.42 -13.63
CA PRO A 184 -4.05 -14.79 -14.84
C PRO A 184 -5.23 -15.57 -15.42
N VAL A 185 -6.23 -14.84 -15.94
CA VAL A 185 -7.47 -15.40 -16.50
C VAL A 185 -7.65 -14.90 -17.93
N GLY A 186 -7.77 -15.84 -18.87
CA GLY A 186 -7.94 -15.53 -20.29
C GLY A 186 -6.67 -14.98 -20.95
N ALA A 187 -6.82 -14.53 -22.21
CA ALA A 187 -5.72 -13.94 -22.97
C ALA A 187 -5.38 -12.54 -22.46
N ALA A 188 -4.10 -12.17 -22.56
CA ALA A 188 -3.69 -10.78 -22.36
C ALA A 188 -3.99 -9.98 -23.64
N ALA A 189 -4.60 -8.81 -23.49
CA ALA A 189 -4.80 -7.86 -24.57
C ALA A 189 -3.60 -6.89 -24.61
N ALA A 190 -2.97 -6.73 -25.77
CA ALA A 190 -1.90 -5.75 -25.94
C ALA A 190 -2.45 -4.32 -25.84
N ILE A 191 -1.69 -3.43 -25.20
CA ILE A 191 -1.97 -1.99 -25.24
C ILE A 191 -1.66 -1.50 -26.66
N ALA A 192 -2.63 -0.82 -27.27
CA ALA A 192 -2.58 -0.35 -28.65
C ALA A 192 -2.12 1.12 -28.77
N ASP A 193 -2.00 1.83 -27.65
CA ASP A 193 -1.44 3.18 -27.61
C ASP A 193 0.02 3.16 -28.08
N GLY A 194 0.35 4.02 -29.05
CA GLY A 194 1.75 4.20 -29.45
C GLY A 194 2.58 4.82 -28.32
N TYR A 195 1.95 5.71 -27.56
CA TYR A 195 2.44 6.27 -26.31
C TYR A 195 1.27 6.40 -25.32
N LEU A 196 1.36 5.70 -24.19
CA LEU A 196 0.44 5.84 -23.07
C LEU A 196 1.11 6.72 -21.99
N PRO A 197 0.54 7.89 -21.64
CA PRO A 197 1.16 8.78 -20.68
C PRO A 197 1.18 8.25 -19.24
N SER A 198 2.20 8.63 -18.48
CA SER A 198 2.15 8.54 -17.02
C SER A 198 1.01 9.43 -16.50
N GLY A 199 0.26 8.91 -15.52
CA GLY A 199 -0.96 9.51 -15.01
C GLY A 199 -2.23 9.11 -15.75
N ALA A 200 -2.14 8.36 -16.86
CA ALA A 200 -3.33 7.94 -17.60
C ALA A 200 -4.20 6.92 -16.83
N SER A 201 -5.50 7.15 -16.82
CA SER A 201 -6.53 6.20 -16.35
C SER A 201 -7.29 5.53 -17.49
N VAL A 202 -7.07 5.95 -18.73
CA VAL A 202 -7.70 5.35 -19.93
C VAL A 202 -6.61 4.75 -20.80
N ILE A 203 -6.80 3.48 -21.16
CA ILE A 203 -5.89 2.73 -22.02
C ILE A 203 -6.66 2.15 -23.20
N HIS A 204 -6.07 2.15 -24.39
CA HIS A 204 -6.64 1.49 -25.55
C HIS A 204 -6.01 0.11 -25.71
N VAL A 205 -6.83 -0.92 -25.85
CA VAL A 205 -6.36 -2.29 -26.06
C VAL A 205 -6.67 -2.78 -27.47
N ALA A 206 -5.87 -3.71 -27.98
CA ALA A 206 -6.07 -4.29 -29.29
C ALA A 206 -7.45 -4.98 -29.42
N ASP A 207 -7.89 -5.64 -28.34
CA ASP A 207 -9.18 -6.30 -28.20
C ASP A 207 -9.71 -6.13 -26.76
N ALA A 208 -10.88 -5.49 -26.63
CA ALA A 208 -11.55 -5.26 -25.36
C ALA A 208 -12.71 -6.23 -25.07
N SER A 209 -13.03 -7.15 -26.01
CA SER A 209 -14.23 -8.00 -25.96
C SER A 209 -14.33 -8.89 -24.71
N GLY A 210 -13.20 -9.19 -24.08
CA GLY A 210 -13.11 -9.99 -22.86
C GLY A 210 -13.26 -9.21 -21.55
N PHE A 211 -13.38 -7.88 -21.58
CA PHE A 211 -13.43 -7.04 -20.38
C PHE A 211 -14.81 -6.43 -20.16
N LYS A 212 -15.16 -6.22 -18.89
CA LYS A 212 -16.35 -5.47 -18.46
C LYS A 212 -16.05 -4.67 -17.19
N PRO A 213 -16.87 -3.65 -16.86
CA PRO A 213 -16.78 -2.96 -15.58
C PRO A 213 -16.79 -3.94 -14.39
N GLY A 214 -15.92 -3.70 -13.42
CA GLY A 214 -15.73 -4.54 -12.23
C GLY A 214 -14.70 -5.67 -12.39
N ASP A 215 -14.16 -5.90 -13.60
CA ASP A 215 -13.10 -6.90 -13.78
C ASP A 215 -11.80 -6.45 -13.10
N ALA A 216 -11.20 -7.35 -12.30
CA ALA A 216 -9.85 -7.16 -11.77
C ALA A 216 -8.82 -7.49 -12.85
N VAL A 217 -7.95 -6.53 -13.15
CA VAL A 217 -6.95 -6.62 -14.21
C VAL A 217 -5.55 -6.32 -13.70
N MET A 218 -4.58 -7.02 -14.27
CA MET A 218 -3.17 -6.74 -14.14
C MET A 218 -2.73 -6.04 -15.42
N VAL A 219 -2.30 -4.79 -15.29
CA VAL A 219 -1.62 -4.05 -16.35
C VAL A 219 -0.13 -4.31 -16.19
N ARG A 220 0.53 -4.86 -17.22
CA ARG A 220 1.96 -5.19 -17.18
C ARG A 220 2.75 -4.35 -18.15
N ARG A 221 3.89 -3.85 -17.69
CA ARG A 221 4.93 -3.20 -18.50
C ARG A 221 6.13 -4.13 -18.62
N ARG A 222 6.61 -4.32 -19.84
CA ARG A 222 7.79 -5.14 -20.12
C ARG A 222 9.02 -4.24 -20.17
N ALA A 223 10.06 -4.56 -19.40
CA ALA A 223 11.36 -3.90 -19.53
C ALA A 223 12.09 -4.44 -20.77
N SER A 224 12.10 -3.69 -21.88
CA SER A 224 12.87 -4.06 -23.09
C SER A 224 14.36 -3.77 -22.93
N ALA A 225 15.20 -4.35 -23.79
CA ALA A 225 16.63 -4.05 -23.79
C ALA A 225 16.88 -2.59 -24.21
N GLU A 226 16.12 -2.10 -25.17
CA GLU A 226 16.17 -0.74 -25.70
C GLU A 226 15.81 0.29 -24.63
N TRP A 227 14.82 0.00 -23.77
CA TRP A 227 14.48 0.85 -22.64
C TRP A 227 15.57 0.81 -21.56
N ILE A 228 16.09 -0.37 -21.22
CA ILE A 228 17.18 -0.47 -20.23
C ILE A 228 18.42 0.32 -20.71
N HIS A 229 18.73 0.24 -22.00
CA HIS A 229 19.80 1.02 -22.64
C HIS A 229 19.52 2.53 -22.62
N LEU A 230 18.30 2.95 -22.95
CA LEU A 230 17.87 4.35 -22.85
C LEU A 230 18.10 4.91 -21.45
N MET A 231 17.86 4.11 -20.42
CA MET A 231 18.05 4.50 -19.02
C MET A 231 19.51 4.47 -18.55
N ASP A 232 20.45 4.07 -19.43
CA ASP A 232 21.88 3.88 -19.16
C ASP A 232 22.16 2.80 -18.10
N MET A 233 21.30 1.77 -18.02
CA MET A 233 21.31 0.76 -16.96
C MET A 233 21.83 -0.61 -17.39
N ASP A 234 22.33 -0.73 -18.62
CA ASP A 234 22.95 -1.95 -19.15
C ASP A 234 24.49 -1.98 -18.97
N GLN A 235 25.09 -0.91 -18.42
CA GLN A 235 26.54 -0.78 -18.22
C GLN A 235 27.00 -0.78 -16.74
N LEU A 236 26.15 -1.21 -15.81
CA LEU A 236 26.49 -1.16 -14.38
C LEU A 236 27.63 -2.13 -14.03
N VAL A 237 28.69 -1.63 -13.40
CA VAL A 237 29.84 -2.42 -12.94
C VAL A 237 30.21 -2.05 -11.51
N ARG A 238 30.45 -3.06 -10.67
CA ARG A 238 30.96 -2.92 -9.30
C ARG A 238 32.03 -3.96 -9.03
N ASP A 239 33.17 -3.54 -8.49
CA ASP A 239 34.33 -4.39 -8.18
C ASP A 239 34.77 -5.26 -9.38
N GLY A 240 34.73 -4.67 -10.59
CA GLY A 240 35.06 -5.34 -11.85
C GLY A 240 34.03 -6.36 -12.34
N LYS A 241 32.87 -6.48 -11.68
CA LYS A 241 31.81 -7.42 -12.04
C LYS A 241 30.57 -6.67 -12.57
N PRO A 242 29.98 -7.12 -13.69
CA PRO A 242 28.69 -6.61 -14.16
C PRO A 242 27.61 -6.75 -13.08
N GLN A 243 26.78 -5.72 -12.97
CA GLN A 243 25.61 -5.69 -12.10
C GLN A 243 24.34 -5.59 -12.96
N THR A 244 23.23 -6.09 -12.44
CA THR A 244 21.97 -6.12 -13.17
C THR A 244 20.91 -5.29 -12.46
N TRP A 245 20.47 -4.24 -13.13
CA TRP A 245 19.34 -3.45 -12.70
C TRP A 245 18.02 -4.22 -12.85
N ILE A 246 17.55 -4.36 -14.09
CA ILE A 246 16.36 -5.11 -14.47
C ILE A 246 16.75 -5.96 -15.69
N ASN A 247 16.34 -7.22 -15.71
CA ASN A 247 16.57 -8.09 -16.86
C ASN A 247 15.69 -7.68 -18.04
N ALA A 248 16.27 -7.63 -19.25
CA ALA A 248 15.50 -7.43 -20.46
C ALA A 248 14.45 -8.57 -20.64
N GLY A 249 13.24 -8.19 -21.00
CA GLY A 249 12.07 -9.07 -21.10
C GLY A 249 11.33 -9.31 -19.79
N ASN A 250 11.80 -8.78 -18.66
CA ASN A 250 11.12 -8.86 -17.38
C ASN A 250 9.75 -8.15 -17.43
N ASN A 251 8.74 -8.73 -16.78
CA ASN A 251 7.36 -8.25 -16.70
C ASN A 251 6.85 -8.09 -15.24
N ASN A 252 7.78 -7.90 -14.30
CA ASN A 252 7.52 -7.75 -12.87
C ASN A 252 6.99 -6.36 -12.49
N GLU A 253 7.06 -5.39 -13.41
CA GLU A 253 6.38 -4.10 -13.35
C GLU A 253 4.91 -4.31 -13.73
N TYR A 254 4.05 -4.27 -12.72
CA TYR A 254 2.61 -4.38 -12.93
C TYR A 254 1.80 -3.55 -11.94
N TRP A 255 0.60 -3.21 -12.39
CA TRP A 255 -0.42 -2.53 -11.62
C TRP A 255 -1.66 -3.41 -11.53
N LEU A 256 -2.18 -3.57 -10.31
CA LEU A 256 -3.48 -4.19 -10.09
C LEU A 256 -4.54 -3.10 -10.12
N ARG A 257 -5.53 -3.25 -11.00
CA ARG A 257 -6.59 -2.27 -11.23
C ARG A 257 -7.93 -2.96 -11.38
N VAL A 258 -8.99 -2.17 -11.31
CA VAL A 258 -10.35 -2.57 -11.67
C VAL A 258 -10.75 -1.80 -12.92
N VAL A 259 -11.37 -2.48 -13.88
CA VAL A 259 -11.98 -1.80 -15.03
C VAL A 259 -13.22 -1.04 -14.54
N ALA A 260 -13.17 0.28 -14.59
CA ALA A 260 -14.28 1.16 -14.25
C ALA A 260 -15.30 1.30 -15.39
N ALA A 261 -14.82 1.37 -16.63
CA ALA A 261 -15.67 1.49 -17.83
C ALA A 261 -15.01 0.84 -19.04
N VAL A 262 -15.85 0.46 -20.02
CA VAL A 262 -15.42 -0.05 -21.34
C VAL A 262 -16.18 0.73 -22.41
N ASP A 263 -15.45 1.37 -23.32
CA ASP A 263 -16.02 2.07 -24.48
C ASP A 263 -15.23 1.70 -25.75
N GLY A 264 -15.83 0.86 -26.60
CA GLY A 264 -15.14 0.29 -27.75
C GLY A 264 -13.87 -0.48 -27.34
N LYS A 265 -12.69 0.09 -27.66
CA LYS A 265 -11.36 -0.44 -27.29
C LYS A 265 -10.73 0.25 -26.09
N ALA A 266 -11.36 1.31 -25.56
CA ALA A 266 -10.89 2.04 -24.40
C ALA A 266 -11.35 1.34 -23.11
N LEU A 267 -10.41 1.12 -22.19
CA LEU A 267 -10.67 0.69 -20.83
C LEU A 267 -10.36 1.85 -19.90
N THR A 268 -11.33 2.27 -19.09
CA THR A 268 -11.10 3.19 -17.97
C THR A 268 -10.77 2.37 -16.73
N LEU A 269 -9.69 2.73 -16.03
CA LEU A 269 -9.22 2.09 -14.81
C LEU A 269 -9.72 2.87 -13.58
N ASP A 270 -9.81 2.18 -12.44
CA ASP A 270 -10.17 2.75 -11.14
C ASP A 270 -9.11 3.68 -10.55
N ALA A 271 -7.85 3.52 -10.96
CA ALA A 271 -6.75 4.38 -10.57
C ALA A 271 -5.74 4.55 -11.72
N PRO A 272 -5.08 5.73 -11.84
CA PRO A 272 -4.13 5.99 -12.91
C PRO A 272 -2.90 5.09 -12.84
N LEU A 273 -2.23 4.91 -13.97
CA LEU A 273 -0.94 4.23 -14.08
C LEU A 273 0.19 5.23 -13.81
N SER A 274 1.20 4.81 -13.06
CA SER A 274 2.28 5.68 -12.58
C SER A 274 3.50 5.74 -13.50
N ASP A 275 3.48 5.04 -14.62
CA ASP A 275 4.55 5.02 -15.61
C ASP A 275 3.96 5.12 -17.02
N SER A 276 4.79 5.59 -17.94
CA SER A 276 4.48 5.67 -19.36
C SER A 276 4.75 4.33 -20.06
N PHE A 277 4.01 4.10 -21.15
CA PHE A 277 4.23 2.98 -22.06
C PHE A 277 4.53 3.54 -23.45
N ASP A 278 5.81 3.60 -23.78
CA ASP A 278 6.27 4.04 -25.10
C ASP A 278 6.58 2.82 -25.97
N SER A 279 5.76 2.57 -27.00
CA SER A 279 5.96 1.44 -27.92
C SER A 279 7.26 1.55 -28.73
N GLY A 280 7.84 2.74 -28.87
CA GLY A 280 9.12 2.97 -29.53
C GLY A 280 10.29 2.40 -28.75
N TYR A 281 10.22 2.37 -27.42
CA TYR A 281 11.23 1.75 -26.56
C TYR A 281 10.83 0.37 -26.06
N LEU A 282 9.56 0.14 -25.74
CA LEU A 282 9.10 -1.12 -25.16
C LEU A 282 8.74 -2.18 -26.22
N GLY A 283 8.60 -1.77 -27.48
CA GLY A 283 8.12 -2.58 -28.59
C GLY A 283 6.59 -2.75 -28.61
N THR A 284 6.07 -3.37 -29.66
CA THR A 284 4.61 -3.54 -29.88
C THR A 284 3.90 -4.46 -28.88
N ASN A 285 4.66 -5.18 -28.05
CA ASN A 285 4.16 -5.99 -26.93
C ASN A 285 4.68 -5.47 -25.57
N GLY A 286 5.04 -4.19 -25.52
CA GLY A 286 5.62 -3.53 -24.35
C GLY A 286 4.64 -3.35 -23.19
N GLY A 287 3.34 -3.30 -23.49
CA GLY A 287 2.26 -3.16 -22.51
C GLY A 287 1.14 -4.17 -22.76
N SER A 288 0.57 -4.71 -21.68
CA SER A 288 -0.60 -5.61 -21.79
C SER A 288 -1.54 -5.50 -20.59
N VAL A 289 -2.80 -5.86 -20.82
CA VAL A 289 -3.85 -5.93 -19.81
C VAL A 289 -4.38 -7.36 -19.78
N GLN A 290 -4.46 -7.95 -18.60
CA GLN A 290 -4.99 -9.30 -18.43
C GLN A 290 -5.83 -9.38 -17.17
N LYS A 291 -7.01 -10.03 -17.25
CA LYS A 291 -7.79 -10.32 -16.04
C LYS A 291 -7.01 -11.26 -15.13
N TYR A 292 -7.29 -11.19 -13.84
CA TYR A 292 -6.76 -12.14 -12.88
C TYR A 292 -7.80 -12.53 -11.84
N SER A 293 -7.65 -13.72 -11.28
CA SER A 293 -8.32 -14.13 -10.05
C SER A 293 -7.32 -14.10 -8.90
N ALA A 294 -7.73 -13.56 -7.77
CA ALA A 294 -6.96 -13.57 -6.53
C ALA A 294 -7.44 -14.66 -5.58
N SER A 295 -6.52 -15.34 -4.92
CA SER A 295 -6.78 -16.17 -3.75
C SER A 295 -5.74 -15.90 -2.66
N GLY A 296 -6.05 -16.25 -1.42
CA GLY A 296 -5.14 -16.09 -0.29
C GLY A 296 -4.78 -14.64 0.04
N ILE A 297 -5.57 -13.67 -0.43
CA ILE A 297 -5.48 -12.26 -0.05
C ILE A 297 -6.62 -11.97 0.92
N ALA A 298 -6.29 -11.62 2.16
CA ALA A 298 -7.27 -11.23 3.16
C ALA A 298 -7.60 -9.73 3.02
N GLY A 299 -8.66 -9.26 3.67
CA GLY A 299 -8.93 -7.83 3.70
C GLY A 299 -9.82 -7.29 4.80
N ARG A 300 -9.85 -5.96 4.92
CA ARG A 300 -10.53 -5.23 6.01
C ARG A 300 -9.96 -5.61 7.39
N ILE A 301 -8.64 -5.72 7.46
CA ILE A 301 -7.90 -6.09 8.66
C ILE A 301 -7.17 -4.87 9.22
N GLY A 302 -7.29 -4.65 10.53
CA GLY A 302 -6.67 -3.50 11.21
C GLY A 302 -5.98 -3.86 12.51
N ALA A 303 -4.93 -3.11 12.85
CA ALA A 303 -4.39 -3.03 14.20
C ALA A 303 -4.32 -1.58 14.65
N GLU A 304 -4.83 -1.27 15.83
CA GLU A 304 -4.98 0.11 16.28
C GLU A 304 -4.85 0.33 17.79
N HIS A 305 -4.37 1.52 18.18
CA HIS A 305 -4.28 1.99 19.55
C HIS A 305 -3.36 1.15 20.45
N LEU A 306 -2.13 0.90 19.99
CA LEU A 306 -1.17 0.01 20.64
C LEU A 306 0.19 0.68 20.84
N ALA A 307 0.81 0.42 21.99
CA ALA A 307 2.23 0.57 22.19
C ALA A 307 2.94 -0.77 21.95
N LEU A 308 4.05 -0.75 21.22
CA LEU A 308 4.90 -1.92 20.97
C LEU A 308 6.28 -1.64 21.57
N GLU A 309 6.80 -2.59 22.34
CA GLU A 309 8.11 -2.48 23.00
C GLU A 309 9.00 -3.63 22.54
N GLY A 310 10.01 -3.31 21.73
CA GLY A 310 11.11 -4.19 21.39
C GLY A 310 12.14 -4.27 22.53
N GLN A 311 13.26 -4.95 22.27
CA GLN A 311 14.39 -4.97 23.20
C GLN A 311 15.33 -3.81 22.87
N PRO A 312 15.99 -3.19 23.88
CA PRO A 312 17.06 -2.24 23.62
C PRO A 312 18.10 -2.84 22.66
N ARG A 313 18.50 -2.07 21.64
CA ARG A 313 19.47 -2.53 20.64
C ARG A 313 20.79 -2.90 21.33
N GLY A 314 21.35 -4.05 20.96
CA GLY A 314 22.48 -4.68 21.66
C GLY A 314 22.09 -5.88 22.54
N GLY A 315 20.79 -6.12 22.75
CA GLY A 315 20.26 -7.32 23.41
C GLY A 315 20.37 -8.63 22.60
N GLY A 316 20.93 -8.59 21.40
CA GLY A 316 21.26 -9.79 20.59
C GLY A 316 20.12 -10.39 19.77
N THR A 317 18.91 -9.83 19.82
CA THR A 317 17.73 -10.35 19.10
C THR A 317 17.04 -9.26 18.29
N ASP A 318 16.76 -9.56 17.03
CA ASP A 318 16.09 -8.65 16.10
C ASP A 318 14.57 -8.85 16.09
N TYR A 319 13.83 -7.76 16.26
CA TYR A 319 12.37 -7.75 16.19
C TYR A 319 11.89 -6.73 15.16
N SER A 320 10.74 -7.01 14.54
CA SER A 320 10.10 -6.10 13.58
C SER A 320 8.72 -5.64 14.05
N VAL A 321 8.32 -4.43 13.70
CA VAL A 321 7.04 -3.86 14.14
C VAL A 321 5.85 -4.56 13.51
N ALA A 322 5.76 -4.53 12.18
CA ALA A 322 4.62 -5.10 11.48
C ALA A 322 4.95 -5.53 10.05
N THR A 323 4.28 -6.58 9.60
CA THR A 323 4.22 -6.97 8.19
C THR A 323 2.78 -6.94 7.71
N LEU A 324 2.55 -6.24 6.60
CA LEU A 324 1.28 -6.18 5.89
C LEU A 324 1.50 -6.70 4.46
N ASP A 325 1.19 -7.96 4.22
CA ASP A 325 1.31 -8.56 2.87
C ASP A 325 0.12 -9.47 2.60
N ASN A 326 -0.13 -9.83 1.35
CA ASN A 326 -1.31 -10.63 0.98
C ASN A 326 -2.60 -10.02 1.57
N LEU A 327 -2.67 -8.70 1.55
CA LEU A 327 -3.68 -7.91 2.24
C LEU A 327 -4.22 -6.85 1.31
N ALA A 328 -5.54 -6.76 1.22
CA ALA A 328 -6.25 -5.66 0.59
C ALA A 328 -7.08 -4.92 1.64
N ASP A 329 -7.17 -3.59 1.57
CA ASP A 329 -8.05 -2.82 2.45
C ASP A 329 -7.67 -2.99 3.93
N GLY A 330 -6.44 -2.66 4.29
CA GLY A 330 -5.91 -2.85 5.65
C GLY A 330 -5.44 -1.54 6.29
N TRP A 331 -5.22 -1.56 7.61
CA TRP A 331 -4.67 -0.38 8.29
C TRP A 331 -3.83 -0.67 9.52
N LEU A 332 -2.91 0.25 9.79
CA LEU A 332 -2.35 0.50 11.11
C LEU A 332 -2.76 1.91 11.51
N ASN A 333 -3.28 2.07 12.73
CA ASN A 333 -3.69 3.39 13.23
C ASN A 333 -3.29 3.59 14.70
N ASP A 334 -2.59 4.68 15.02
CA ASP A 334 -2.16 4.98 16.39
C ASP A 334 -1.30 3.84 16.98
N ILE A 335 -0.12 3.66 16.38
CA ILE A 335 0.88 2.66 16.78
C ILE A 335 2.15 3.38 17.23
N GLN A 336 2.53 3.20 18.49
CA GLN A 336 3.77 3.73 19.05
C GLN A 336 4.75 2.58 19.28
N ALA A 337 5.75 2.44 18.41
CA ALA A 337 6.73 1.36 18.51
C ALA A 337 8.08 1.87 19.01
N HIS A 338 8.68 1.15 19.96
CA HIS A 338 9.93 1.53 20.60
C HIS A 338 10.98 0.43 20.46
N ASN A 339 12.20 0.78 20.03
CA ASN A 339 13.39 -0.09 20.00
C ASN A 339 13.24 -1.36 19.15
N PHE A 340 12.76 -1.21 17.91
CA PHE A 340 12.76 -2.29 16.93
C PHE A 340 13.94 -2.17 15.96
N THR A 341 14.40 -3.29 15.42
CA THR A 341 15.46 -3.32 14.39
C THR A 341 14.88 -3.46 12.97
N GLY A 342 13.61 -3.88 12.85
CA GLY A 342 12.81 -3.75 11.64
C GLY A 342 11.56 -2.90 11.88
N GLY A 343 11.25 -2.00 10.94
CA GLY A 343 10.05 -1.18 11.02
C GLY A 343 8.78 -1.87 10.50
N VAL A 344 7.99 -1.12 9.74
CA VAL A 344 6.77 -1.59 9.07
C VAL A 344 7.11 -1.99 7.62
N VAL A 345 6.73 -3.23 7.26
CA VAL A 345 6.95 -3.79 5.92
C VAL A 345 5.61 -4.03 5.24
N VAL A 346 5.39 -3.39 4.09
CA VAL A 346 4.30 -3.72 3.17
C VAL A 346 4.86 -4.57 2.04
N GLY A 347 4.39 -5.81 1.93
CA GLY A 347 4.81 -6.73 0.87
C GLY A 347 4.14 -6.45 -0.48
N LYS A 348 4.60 -7.15 -1.52
CA LYS A 348 4.23 -6.85 -2.92
C LYS A 348 2.74 -7.03 -3.21
N GLN A 349 2.04 -7.85 -2.43
CA GLN A 349 0.60 -8.09 -2.60
C GLN A 349 -0.27 -7.19 -1.71
N GLY A 350 0.35 -6.44 -0.79
CA GLY A 350 -0.29 -5.42 0.01
C GLY A 350 -0.84 -4.29 -0.87
N ARG A 351 -2.13 -3.96 -0.72
CA ARG A 351 -2.73 -2.84 -1.43
C ARG A 351 -3.89 -2.17 -0.70
N ARG A 352 -4.11 -0.89 -1.00
CA ARG A 352 -5.19 -0.07 -0.41
C ARG A 352 -5.07 -0.06 1.11
N LEU A 353 -3.90 0.38 1.59
CA LEU A 353 -3.52 0.33 2.99
C LEU A 353 -3.36 1.74 3.56
N THR A 354 -3.88 1.99 4.76
CA THR A 354 -3.63 3.24 5.50
C THR A 354 -2.77 2.96 6.71
N LEU A 355 -1.59 3.58 6.78
CA LEU A 355 -0.71 3.61 7.94
C LEU A 355 -0.75 5.03 8.52
N GLU A 356 -1.60 5.25 9.49
CA GLU A 356 -1.85 6.56 10.06
C GLU A 356 -1.37 6.64 11.51
N LYS A 357 -0.69 7.72 11.90
CA LYS A 357 -0.21 7.91 13.28
C LYS A 357 0.63 6.73 13.76
N VAL A 358 1.59 6.32 12.92
CA VAL A 358 2.57 5.29 13.26
C VAL A 358 3.88 5.98 13.60
N ALA A 359 4.33 5.91 14.84
CA ALA A 359 5.62 6.47 15.26
C ALA A 359 6.59 5.35 15.65
N LEU A 360 7.74 5.33 14.99
CA LEU A 360 8.85 4.42 15.27
C LEU A 360 9.94 5.19 16.03
N ASN A 361 10.17 4.85 17.29
CA ASN A 361 11.08 5.55 18.17
C ASN A 361 12.20 4.62 18.64
N HIS A 362 13.41 5.15 18.78
CA HIS A 362 14.57 4.36 19.19
C HIS A 362 15.41 5.12 20.20
N ASP A 363 16.03 4.36 21.12
CA ASP A 363 16.95 4.88 22.12
C ASP A 363 18.39 4.97 21.58
N HIS A 364 19.14 5.94 22.13
CA HIS A 364 20.44 6.38 21.63
C HIS A 364 21.56 5.36 21.73
N ASN A 365 22.42 5.33 20.71
CA ASN A 365 23.51 4.35 20.62
C ASN A 365 24.86 4.88 20.07
N ASN A 366 25.02 6.20 19.86
CA ASN A 366 26.28 6.83 19.46
C ASN A 366 26.97 6.14 18.27
N VAL A 367 26.30 6.05 17.12
CA VAL A 367 26.85 5.41 15.92
C VAL A 367 27.23 6.42 14.84
N ASP A 368 28.14 6.03 13.96
CA ASP A 368 28.43 6.76 12.73
C ASP A 368 27.52 6.32 11.57
N CYS A 369 27.64 6.97 10.40
CA CYS A 369 26.87 6.65 9.21
C CYS A 369 27.46 5.47 8.40
N SER A 370 28.32 4.63 8.96
CA SER A 370 28.90 3.49 8.25
C SER A 370 27.95 2.28 8.20
N GLY A 371 28.01 1.50 7.11
CA GLY A 371 27.25 0.24 6.94
C GLY A 371 25.82 0.40 6.43
N ALA A 372 25.06 -0.71 6.41
CA ALA A 372 23.72 -0.77 5.85
C ALA A 372 22.68 -0.06 6.74
N LYS A 373 21.77 0.69 6.11
CA LYS A 373 20.63 1.33 6.79
C LYS A 373 19.49 0.34 7.00
N GLU A 374 18.76 0.52 8.08
CA GLU A 374 17.52 -0.21 8.35
C GLU A 374 16.34 0.45 7.62
N PHE A 375 15.24 -0.28 7.47
CA PHE A 375 14.00 0.28 6.92
C PHE A 375 12.97 0.49 8.01
N GLU A 376 12.54 1.74 8.14
CA GLU A 376 11.49 2.15 9.08
C GLU A 376 10.12 1.93 8.43
N PHE A 377 9.93 2.38 7.18
CA PHE A 377 8.79 2.04 6.34
C PHE A 377 9.28 1.48 5.00
N SER A 378 9.04 0.19 4.76
CA SER A 378 9.45 -0.52 3.53
C SER A 378 8.23 -0.90 2.70
N ILE A 379 8.04 -0.26 1.54
CA ILE A 379 6.79 -0.36 0.78
C ILE A 379 7.02 -1.01 -0.59
N ALA A 380 6.70 -2.30 -0.70
CA ALA A 380 6.68 -3.02 -1.98
C ALA A 380 5.29 -3.02 -2.65
N GLY A 381 4.24 -2.73 -1.88
CA GLY A 381 2.85 -2.72 -2.33
C GLY A 381 2.44 -1.46 -3.10
N SER A 382 1.13 -1.29 -3.28
CA SER A 382 0.51 -0.19 -4.04
C SER A 382 -0.71 0.40 -3.32
N GLN A 383 -1.12 1.61 -3.67
CA GLN A 383 -2.23 2.31 -3.01
C GLN A 383 -2.05 2.40 -1.49
N VAL A 384 -0.80 2.63 -1.04
CA VAL A 384 -0.46 2.77 0.38
C VAL A 384 -0.40 4.25 0.75
N LEU A 385 -1.18 4.65 1.76
CA LEU A 385 -1.09 5.95 2.40
C LEU A 385 -0.36 5.80 3.73
N VAL A 386 0.75 6.50 3.89
CA VAL A 386 1.41 6.72 5.18
C VAL A 386 1.18 8.17 5.57
N ASP A 387 0.40 8.43 6.61
CA ASP A 387 0.00 9.78 7.04
C ASP A 387 0.29 10.03 8.51
N ARG A 388 0.66 11.26 8.88
CA ARG A 388 0.90 11.71 10.26
C ARG A 388 1.83 10.77 11.05
N SER A 389 2.84 10.24 10.37
CA SER A 389 3.70 9.17 10.89
C SER A 389 5.13 9.67 11.07
N ALA A 390 5.93 8.95 11.86
CA ALA A 390 7.27 9.41 12.21
C ALA A 390 8.29 8.28 12.39
N SER A 391 9.56 8.61 12.18
CA SER A 391 10.70 7.79 12.59
C SER A 391 11.73 8.67 13.31
N ASN A 392 11.97 8.38 14.59
CA ASN A 392 12.79 9.22 15.49
C ASN A 392 13.84 8.40 16.24
N GLY A 393 15.06 8.89 16.29
CA GLY A 393 16.16 8.27 17.06
C GLY A 393 16.75 7.02 16.40
N SER A 394 16.30 6.64 15.20
CA SER A 394 16.92 5.52 14.48
C SER A 394 18.40 5.81 14.27
N LYS A 395 19.28 4.83 14.50
CA LYS A 395 20.74 4.93 14.26
C LYS A 395 21.06 5.51 12.89
N LYS A 396 20.70 4.74 11.86
CA LYS A 396 20.77 5.06 10.45
C LYS A 396 19.64 4.36 9.73
N SER A 397 18.87 5.08 8.93
CA SER A 397 17.63 4.51 8.39
C SER A 397 17.24 5.07 7.04
N PHE A 398 16.60 4.23 6.25
CA PHE A 398 15.60 4.70 5.32
C PHE A 398 14.33 4.96 6.13
N TYR A 399 13.99 6.23 6.36
CA TYR A 399 12.73 6.57 7.02
C TYR A 399 11.56 5.99 6.23
N TYR A 400 11.66 6.07 4.91
CA TYR A 400 10.70 5.50 3.99
C TYR A 400 11.43 5.09 2.70
N ALA A 401 11.16 3.88 2.23
CA ALA A 401 11.65 3.40 0.96
C ALA A 401 10.57 2.57 0.25
N THR A 402 10.32 2.87 -1.02
CA THR A 402 9.69 1.90 -1.91
C THR A 402 10.70 0.82 -2.29
N GLN A 403 10.20 -0.39 -2.52
CA GLN A 403 11.02 -1.53 -2.96
C GLN A 403 10.96 -1.74 -4.48
N ALA A 404 11.74 -2.71 -4.95
CA ALA A 404 11.88 -3.05 -6.37
C ALA A 404 10.53 -3.18 -7.09
N GLN A 405 10.37 -2.39 -8.15
CA GLN A 405 9.26 -2.45 -9.10
C GLN A 405 7.89 -2.29 -8.42
N ALA A 406 7.82 -1.49 -7.35
CA ALA A 406 6.57 -1.10 -6.71
C ALA A 406 5.81 -0.09 -7.61
N GLY A 407 4.57 -0.41 -7.98
CA GLY A 407 3.80 0.34 -8.98
C GLY A 407 2.88 1.45 -8.45
N GLY A 408 2.85 1.76 -7.15
CA GLY A 408 2.02 2.85 -6.62
C GLY A 408 0.53 2.85 -7.05
N PRO A 409 -0.20 3.97 -6.87
CA PRO A 409 0.25 5.18 -6.18
C PRO A 409 0.54 4.89 -4.71
N ASN A 410 1.64 5.40 -4.18
CA ASN A 410 1.98 5.35 -2.76
C ASN A 410 2.19 6.80 -2.30
N VAL A 411 1.69 7.13 -1.11
CA VAL A 411 1.70 8.49 -0.56
C VAL A 411 2.36 8.47 0.81
N LEU A 412 3.35 9.33 1.00
CA LEU A 412 3.91 9.70 2.29
C LEU A 412 3.52 11.15 2.58
N LEU A 413 2.62 11.34 3.55
CA LEU A 413 2.00 12.63 3.86
C LEU A 413 2.22 12.99 5.33
N ASN A 414 2.49 14.26 5.63
CA ASN A 414 2.65 14.77 7.01
C ASN A 414 3.64 13.91 7.83
N PHE A 415 4.84 13.67 7.30
CA PHE A 415 5.80 12.74 7.90
C PHE A 415 6.97 13.48 8.55
N SER A 416 7.46 12.98 9.69
CA SER A 416 8.70 13.48 10.31
C SER A 416 9.77 12.40 10.47
N GLY A 417 11.01 12.68 10.08
CA GLY A 417 12.14 11.74 10.18
C GLY A 417 13.37 12.36 10.82
N ARG A 418 13.91 11.75 11.88
CA ARG A 418 15.15 12.19 12.56
C ARG A 418 15.98 10.97 12.99
N ALA A 419 16.99 10.64 12.21
CA ALA A 419 18.01 9.66 12.56
C ALA A 419 19.16 10.32 13.31
N GLU A 420 19.88 9.53 14.11
CA GLU A 420 21.05 10.02 14.87
C GLU A 420 22.25 10.31 13.98
N ALA A 421 22.59 9.37 13.10
CA ALA A 421 23.75 9.50 12.22
C ALA A 421 23.37 9.96 10.83
N CYS A 422 22.49 9.20 10.16
CA CYS A 422 22.01 9.54 8.83
C CYS A 422 20.71 8.85 8.51
N GLY A 423 19.74 9.62 8.01
CA GLY A 423 18.50 9.07 7.52
C GLY A 423 18.01 9.81 6.31
N ASN A 424 17.17 9.15 5.52
CA ASN A 424 16.61 9.74 4.31
C ASN A 424 15.33 9.03 3.89
N ILE A 425 14.53 9.74 3.10
CA ILE A 425 13.52 9.12 2.25
C ILE A 425 14.22 8.78 0.94
N GLU A 426 14.28 7.51 0.58
CA GLU A 426 14.99 7.06 -0.63
C GLU A 426 14.45 5.69 -1.07
N PRO A 427 13.78 5.62 -2.22
CA PRO A 427 13.48 4.36 -2.89
C PRO A 427 14.73 3.48 -3.00
N HIS A 428 14.57 2.19 -2.72
CA HIS A 428 15.72 1.33 -2.45
C HIS A 428 16.45 0.88 -3.73
N GLN A 429 15.73 0.29 -4.69
CA GLN A 429 16.32 -0.26 -5.91
C GLN A 429 15.25 -0.51 -6.98
N ARG A 430 15.66 -0.57 -8.25
CA ARG A 430 14.89 -1.19 -9.36
C ARG A 430 13.51 -0.58 -9.64
N TRP A 431 13.47 0.67 -10.09
CA TRP A 431 12.32 1.31 -10.76
C TRP A 431 10.97 1.17 -10.05
N ALA A 432 10.87 1.66 -8.81
CA ALA A 432 9.54 1.99 -8.28
C ALA A 432 8.93 3.14 -9.08
N THR A 433 7.61 3.29 -9.08
CA THR A 433 6.93 4.47 -9.67
C THR A 433 5.75 4.88 -8.81
N GLY A 434 5.27 6.12 -9.01
CA GLY A 434 4.07 6.62 -8.34
C GLY A 434 4.24 6.79 -6.83
N LEU A 435 5.30 7.47 -6.40
CA LEU A 435 5.47 7.93 -5.01
C LEU A 435 5.21 9.43 -4.92
N LEU A 436 4.27 9.83 -4.08
CA LEU A 436 4.11 11.22 -3.63
C LEU A 436 4.70 11.36 -2.23
N VAL A 437 5.62 12.30 -2.07
CA VAL A 437 6.11 12.76 -0.76
C VAL A 437 5.62 14.19 -0.59
N ASP A 438 4.73 14.40 0.38
CA ASP A 438 4.13 15.71 0.63
C ASP A 438 4.15 16.05 2.13
N ASN A 439 4.41 17.32 2.42
CA ASN A 439 4.58 17.86 3.77
C ASN A 439 5.48 16.97 4.68
N ALA A 440 6.64 16.56 4.16
CA ALA A 440 7.62 15.78 4.90
C ALA A 440 8.71 16.68 5.50
N ASP A 441 8.90 16.62 6.81
CA ASP A 441 9.98 17.28 7.54
C ASP A 441 11.01 16.23 7.99
N VAL A 442 12.11 16.10 7.26
CA VAL A 442 13.12 15.07 7.52
C VAL A 442 14.53 15.66 7.69
N GLY A 443 15.31 15.10 8.61
CA GLY A 443 16.75 15.31 8.68
C GLY A 443 17.43 14.42 7.65
N GLY A 444 18.30 14.99 6.81
CA GLY A 444 18.93 14.30 5.68
C GLY A 444 18.25 14.65 4.35
N ALA A 445 18.22 13.71 3.40
CA ALA A 445 17.74 13.96 2.05
C ALA A 445 16.40 13.28 1.74
N ILE A 446 15.66 13.86 0.79
CA ILE A 446 14.68 13.13 -0.02
C ILE A 446 15.40 12.83 -1.34
N ALA A 447 15.92 11.62 -1.47
CA ALA A 447 16.78 11.20 -2.57
C ALA A 447 15.99 10.29 -3.53
N LEU A 448 15.39 10.90 -4.56
CA LEU A 448 14.69 10.18 -5.64
C LEU A 448 15.62 10.16 -6.85
N GLY A 449 16.26 9.02 -7.15
CA GLY A 449 17.21 9.01 -8.27
C GLY A 449 17.97 7.71 -8.51
N ASN A 450 19.05 7.86 -9.28
CA ASN A 450 19.91 6.76 -9.69
C ASN A 450 20.96 6.44 -8.63
N ARG A 451 20.96 5.19 -8.16
CA ARG A 451 21.91 4.65 -7.19
C ARG A 451 23.04 3.85 -7.84
N GLY A 452 23.10 3.85 -9.17
CA GLY A 452 24.15 3.22 -9.96
C GLY A 452 24.34 1.74 -9.61
N ALA A 453 25.60 1.35 -9.43
CA ALA A 453 25.98 -0.03 -9.17
C ALA A 453 25.94 -0.42 -7.67
N ASP A 454 25.29 0.38 -6.81
CA ASP A 454 25.04 0.02 -5.40
C ASP A 454 24.45 -1.40 -5.30
N GLY A 455 24.82 -2.11 -4.23
CA GLY A 455 24.34 -3.46 -3.97
C GLY A 455 24.64 -4.41 -5.13
N SER A 456 23.57 -4.93 -5.74
CA SER A 456 23.62 -5.86 -6.89
C SER A 456 23.25 -5.19 -8.24
N GLY A 457 23.35 -3.86 -8.31
CA GLY A 457 22.83 -3.05 -9.42
C GLY A 457 21.49 -2.42 -9.07
N HIS A 458 21.49 -1.47 -8.14
CA HIS A 458 20.26 -0.78 -7.74
C HIS A 458 19.68 0.10 -8.85
N GLY A 459 20.56 0.70 -9.67
CA GLY A 459 20.23 1.57 -10.80
C GLY A 459 19.31 2.73 -10.41
N TRP A 460 18.46 3.17 -11.34
CA TRP A 460 17.34 4.05 -11.01
C TRP A 460 16.43 3.35 -9.99
N SER A 461 16.31 3.92 -8.80
CA SER A 461 15.47 3.35 -7.74
C SER A 461 14.00 3.75 -7.89
N ILE A 462 13.74 4.84 -8.60
CA ILE A 462 12.41 5.35 -8.91
C ILE A 462 12.39 6.06 -10.27
N GLY A 463 11.26 6.01 -10.96
CA GLY A 463 10.97 6.68 -12.23
C GLY A 463 9.99 7.83 -12.14
#